data_AF-A0A235BSH2-F1
#
_entry.id   AF-A0A235BSH2-F1
#
_cell.length_a   1.000
_cell.length_b   1.000
_cell.length_c   1.000
_cell.angle_alpha   90.00
_cell.angle_beta   90.00
_cell.angle_gamma   90.00
#
_symmetry.space_group_name_H-M   'P 1'
#
loop_
_entity.id
_entity.type
_entity.pdbx_description
1 polymer ?
#
loop_
_entity_poly.entity_id
_entity_poly.type
_entity_poly.pdbx_seq_one_letter_code
_entity_poly.pdbx_strand_id
1 'polypeptide(L)'
;MKKLGWIIVVVIVGAVVFRIVQHFKTGESVKSVTEVATEVLIEEVKMGDIAQTLSYTGNIEGQEQVTVYPIEETGRLIKYLVKEGGIVKKGQVIALVDRSIKGMEFRPAKITSPLSGTVGMLFLDRGAMVAPQIPIAVIANIDKIKIKIGVIERDLSKVHKGQSAVMTVDAYPDKKFQGKLLQISPFVNPIT
;
A
#
# COMPACT_ATOMS: atom_id res chain seq x y z
N MET A 1 -91.81 61.20 -31.81
CA MET A 1 -91.32 59.84 -32.12
C MET A 1 -89.79 59.77 -32.29
N LYS A 2 -88.97 60.42 -31.43
CA LYS A 2 -87.49 60.51 -31.60
C LYS A 2 -86.66 59.74 -30.56
N LYS A 3 -87.30 59.08 -29.56
CA LYS A 3 -86.60 58.37 -28.47
C LYS A 3 -86.32 56.88 -28.74
N LEU A 4 -86.91 56.31 -29.79
CA LEU A 4 -86.75 54.88 -30.13
C LEU A 4 -85.45 54.58 -30.91
N GLY A 5 -84.95 55.55 -31.69
CA GLY A 5 -83.74 55.37 -32.50
C GLY A 5 -82.43 55.27 -31.69
N TRP A 6 -82.35 55.92 -30.52
CA TRP A 6 -81.13 55.89 -29.70
C TRP A 6 -80.95 54.55 -28.97
N ILE A 7 -82.05 53.91 -28.54
CA ILE A 7 -81.98 52.62 -27.84
C ILE A 7 -81.36 51.53 -28.75
N ILE A 8 -81.67 51.57 -30.06
CA ILE A 8 -81.12 50.61 -31.03
C ILE A 8 -79.59 50.82 -31.20
N VAL A 9 -79.11 52.06 -31.19
CA VAL A 9 -77.68 52.36 -31.31
C VAL A 9 -76.89 51.88 -30.09
N VAL A 10 -77.44 52.02 -28.88
CA VAL A 10 -76.77 51.55 -27.65
C VAL A 10 -76.66 50.02 -27.63
N VAL A 11 -77.69 49.31 -28.11
CA VAL A 11 -77.69 47.84 -28.17
C VAL A 11 -76.67 47.32 -29.19
N ILE A 12 -76.54 47.97 -30.35
CA ILE A 12 -75.57 47.58 -31.38
C ILE A 12 -74.14 47.83 -30.90
N VAL A 13 -73.87 48.96 -30.24
CA VAL A 13 -72.55 49.26 -29.68
C VAL A 13 -72.19 48.27 -28.57
N GLY A 14 -73.15 47.91 -27.70
CA GLY A 14 -72.95 46.89 -26.67
C GLY A 14 -72.61 45.51 -27.23
N ALA A 15 -73.27 45.09 -28.32
CA ALA A 15 -72.99 43.81 -28.97
C ALA A 15 -71.61 43.77 -29.64
N VAL A 16 -71.16 44.89 -30.22
CA VAL A 16 -69.82 45.01 -30.82
C VAL A 16 -68.73 44.96 -29.75
N VAL A 17 -68.92 45.67 -28.63
CA VAL A 17 -68.00 45.62 -27.48
C VAL A 17 -67.98 44.21 -26.87
N PHE A 18 -69.13 43.56 -26.74
CA PHE A 18 -69.20 42.19 -26.23
C PHE A 18 -68.48 41.18 -27.14
N ARG A 19 -68.61 41.31 -28.47
CA ARG A 19 -67.85 40.50 -29.42
C ARG A 19 -66.35 40.72 -29.33
N ILE A 20 -65.89 41.96 -29.18
CA ILE A 20 -64.46 42.28 -29.05
C ILE A 20 -63.89 41.71 -27.75
N VAL A 21 -64.64 41.80 -26.66
CA VAL A 21 -64.24 41.22 -25.36
C VAL A 21 -64.23 39.69 -25.41
N GLN A 22 -65.16 39.06 -26.14
CA GLN A 22 -65.11 37.62 -26.36
C GLN A 22 -63.96 37.19 -27.29
N HIS A 23 -63.62 37.99 -28.31
CA HIS A 23 -62.54 37.67 -29.23
C HIS A 23 -61.16 37.77 -28.57
N PHE A 24 -61.01 38.65 -27.56
CA PHE A 24 -59.79 38.72 -26.74
C PHE A 24 -59.71 37.67 -25.62
N LYS A 25 -60.75 36.86 -25.40
CA LYS A 25 -60.75 35.78 -24.40
C LYS A 25 -60.43 34.40 -24.98
N THR A 26 -60.07 34.32 -26.26
CA THR A 26 -59.63 33.09 -26.93
C THR A 26 -58.14 33.14 -27.23
N GLY A 27 -57.34 33.29 -26.17
CA GLY A 27 -55.95 32.85 -26.18
C GLY A 27 -55.94 31.41 -25.71
N GLU A 28 -55.54 30.48 -26.57
CA GLU A 28 -55.40 29.06 -26.24
C GLU A 28 -54.57 28.87 -24.98
N SER A 29 -55.17 28.25 -23.97
CA SER A 29 -54.48 27.77 -22.79
C SER A 29 -53.50 26.67 -23.21
N VAL A 30 -52.25 27.05 -23.42
CA VAL A 30 -51.11 26.14 -23.54
C VAL A 30 -51.13 25.20 -22.33
N LYS A 31 -51.29 23.90 -22.59
CA LYS A 31 -51.26 22.84 -21.58
C LYS A 31 -50.01 23.02 -20.71
N SER A 32 -50.23 23.29 -19.43
CA SER A 32 -49.21 23.20 -18.38
C SER A 32 -48.61 21.79 -18.39
N VAL A 33 -47.39 21.67 -18.90
CA VAL A 33 -46.52 20.54 -18.59
C VAL A 33 -46.19 20.68 -17.12
N THR A 34 -46.83 19.85 -16.30
CA THR A 34 -46.51 19.72 -14.87
C THR A 34 -45.07 19.21 -14.78
N GLU A 35 -44.17 20.13 -14.48
CA GLU A 35 -42.77 19.84 -14.20
C GLU A 35 -42.72 19.00 -12.92
N VAL A 36 -42.61 17.68 -13.08
CA VAL A 36 -42.38 16.76 -11.97
C VAL A 36 -41.00 17.10 -11.43
N ALA A 37 -40.96 17.86 -10.33
CA ALA A 37 -39.74 18.15 -9.60
C ALA A 37 -39.25 16.84 -8.97
N THR A 38 -38.34 16.16 -9.67
CA THR A 38 -37.61 15.02 -9.11
C THR A 38 -36.75 15.56 -7.98
N GLU A 39 -36.99 15.09 -6.75
CA GLU A 39 -36.18 15.47 -5.60
C GLU A 39 -34.79 14.86 -5.79
N VAL A 40 -33.78 15.72 -5.98
CA VAL A 40 -32.39 15.30 -6.16
C VAL A 40 -31.59 15.73 -4.94
N LEU A 41 -30.96 14.76 -4.29
CA LEU A 41 -29.96 14.99 -3.25
C LEU A 41 -28.77 15.72 -3.90
N ILE A 42 -28.61 17.01 -3.60
CA ILE A 42 -27.44 17.78 -3.99
C ILE A 42 -26.37 17.68 -2.91
N GLU A 43 -25.15 17.38 -3.32
CA GLU A 43 -23.95 17.49 -2.48
C GLU A 43 -23.06 18.56 -3.10
N GLU A 44 -22.61 19.51 -2.28
CA GLU A 44 -21.79 20.63 -2.74
C GLU A 44 -20.40 20.11 -3.18
N VAL A 45 -20.03 20.38 -4.42
CA VAL A 45 -18.76 19.91 -4.99
C VAL A 45 -17.60 20.65 -4.33
N LYS A 46 -16.76 19.90 -3.59
CA LYS A 46 -15.52 20.42 -3.00
C LYS A 46 -14.34 20.00 -3.85
N MET A 47 -13.47 20.97 -4.17
CA MET A 47 -12.18 20.68 -4.79
C MET A 47 -11.29 19.94 -3.78
N GLY A 48 -10.70 18.82 -4.20
CA GLY A 48 -9.80 18.02 -3.38
C GLY A 48 -8.85 17.20 -4.25
N ASP A 49 -7.77 16.74 -3.66
CA ASP A 49 -6.78 15.92 -4.36
C ASP A 49 -7.32 14.48 -4.53
N ILE A 50 -7.33 14.00 -5.76
CA ILE A 50 -7.68 12.61 -6.08
C ILE A 50 -6.37 11.82 -6.18
N ALA A 51 -6.13 10.95 -5.21
CA ALA A 51 -4.96 10.07 -5.20
C ALA A 51 -5.33 8.65 -5.65
N GLN A 52 -4.68 8.16 -6.69
CA GLN A 52 -4.77 6.74 -7.07
C GLN A 52 -3.80 5.93 -6.21
N THR A 53 -4.32 4.98 -5.45
CA THR A 53 -3.50 4.09 -4.62
C THR A 53 -3.40 2.72 -5.26
N LEU A 54 -2.18 2.22 -5.44
CA LEU A 54 -1.93 0.83 -5.84
C LEU A 54 -1.70 0.00 -4.58
N SER A 55 -2.37 -1.14 -4.47
CA SER A 55 -2.25 -2.04 -3.33
C SER A 55 -1.48 -3.29 -3.74
N TYR A 56 -0.37 -3.56 -3.05
CA TYR A 56 0.46 -4.74 -3.26
C TYR A 56 0.80 -5.39 -1.93
N THR A 57 1.04 -6.68 -1.97
CA THR A 57 1.60 -7.46 -0.86
C THR A 57 3.08 -7.66 -1.08
N GLY A 58 3.87 -7.61 -0.02
CA GLY A 58 5.31 -7.78 -0.08
C GLY A 58 5.86 -8.42 1.17
N ASN A 59 7.14 -8.80 1.09
CA ASN A 59 7.85 -9.41 2.20
C ASN A 59 8.74 -8.37 2.89
N ILE A 60 8.79 -8.43 4.22
CA ILE A 60 9.68 -7.62 5.04
C ILE A 60 11.02 -8.37 5.13
N GLU A 61 12.09 -7.69 4.74
CA GLU A 61 13.45 -8.22 4.79
C GLU A 61 14.35 -7.26 5.58
N GLY A 62 15.34 -7.83 6.29
CA GLY A 62 16.43 -7.04 6.84
C GLY A 62 17.24 -6.40 5.71
N GLN A 63 17.74 -5.19 5.91
CA GLN A 63 18.59 -4.53 4.90
C GLN A 63 19.88 -5.32 4.67
N GLU A 64 20.47 -5.83 5.75
CA GLU A 64 21.71 -6.61 5.75
C GLU A 64 21.48 -7.95 6.45
N GLN A 65 21.71 -9.04 5.74
CA GLN A 65 21.66 -10.40 6.28
C GLN A 65 22.85 -11.17 5.75
N VAL A 66 23.60 -11.82 6.64
CA VAL A 66 24.73 -12.67 6.27
C VAL A 66 24.59 -14.02 6.94
N THR A 67 24.66 -15.07 6.13
CA THR A 67 24.80 -16.44 6.60
C THR A 67 26.26 -16.67 6.95
N VAL A 68 26.51 -17.08 8.19
CA VAL A 68 27.85 -17.34 8.72
C VAL A 68 28.24 -18.78 8.40
N TYR A 69 29.36 -18.91 7.71
CA TYR A 69 29.98 -20.18 7.37
C TYR A 69 31.32 -20.34 8.12
N PRO A 70 31.73 -21.58 8.41
CA PRO A 70 33.04 -21.89 8.98
C PRO A 70 34.10 -21.91 7.88
N ILE A 71 34.59 -20.72 7.49
CA ILE A 71 35.45 -20.54 6.31
C ILE A 71 36.73 -21.40 6.37
N GLU A 72 37.25 -21.69 7.57
CA GLU A 72 38.53 -22.40 7.77
C GLU A 72 38.40 -23.59 8.76
N GLU A 73 37.18 -23.99 9.11
CA GLU A 73 36.93 -24.89 10.24
C GLU A 73 36.13 -26.13 9.85
N THR A 74 36.80 -27.28 9.85
CA THR A 74 36.14 -28.58 9.87
C THR A 74 36.25 -29.17 11.26
N GLY A 75 35.13 -29.63 11.81
CA GLY A 75 35.12 -30.13 13.18
C GLY A 75 33.75 -30.49 13.70
N ARG A 76 33.62 -30.57 15.02
CA ARG A 76 32.33 -30.77 15.69
C ARG A 76 31.92 -29.51 16.44
N LEU A 77 30.65 -29.13 16.33
CA LEU A 77 30.12 -28.00 17.10
C LEU A 77 30.13 -28.35 18.59
N ILE A 78 30.91 -27.64 19.39
CA ILE A 78 30.98 -27.85 20.85
C ILE A 78 29.74 -27.23 21.51
N LYS A 79 29.45 -25.98 21.18
CA LYS A 79 28.27 -25.22 21.63
C LYS A 79 28.15 -23.87 20.91
N TYR A 80 26.95 -23.33 20.90
CA TYR A 80 26.73 -21.91 20.68
C TYR A 80 26.95 -21.11 21.96
N LEU A 81 27.48 -19.89 21.81
CA LEU A 81 27.56 -18.88 22.87
C LEU A 81 26.43 -17.86 22.79
N VAL A 82 25.60 -17.98 21.76
CA VAL A 82 24.47 -17.09 21.46
C VAL A 82 23.20 -17.91 21.29
N LYS A 83 22.05 -17.23 21.32
CA LYS A 83 20.73 -17.81 21.10
C LYS A 83 20.06 -17.09 19.95
N GLU A 84 19.10 -17.75 19.30
CA GLU A 84 18.20 -17.10 18.34
C GLU A 84 17.47 -15.92 19.00
N GLY A 85 17.29 -14.84 18.26
CA GLY A 85 16.82 -13.55 18.76
C GLY A 85 17.85 -12.76 19.59
N GLY A 86 19.03 -13.31 19.87
CA GLY A 86 20.09 -12.63 20.61
C GLY A 86 20.80 -11.57 19.79
N ILE A 87 21.23 -10.48 20.44
CA ILE A 87 22.02 -9.42 19.80
C ILE A 87 23.51 -9.81 19.80
N VAL A 88 24.17 -9.57 18.68
CA VAL A 88 25.59 -9.85 18.46
C VAL A 88 26.30 -8.68 17.79
N LYS A 89 27.57 -8.46 18.14
CA LYS A 89 28.43 -7.46 17.49
C LYS A 89 29.33 -8.10 16.44
N LYS A 90 29.75 -7.32 15.44
CA LYS A 90 30.80 -7.74 14.50
C LYS A 90 32.05 -8.21 15.27
N GLY A 91 32.55 -9.38 14.91
CA GLY A 91 33.69 -10.04 15.56
C GLY A 91 33.36 -10.78 16.86
N GLN A 92 32.13 -10.69 17.38
CA GLN A 92 31.73 -11.44 18.57
C GLN A 92 31.70 -12.95 18.27
N VAL A 93 32.23 -13.75 19.20
CA VAL A 93 32.23 -15.22 19.09
C VAL A 93 30.81 -15.74 19.27
N ILE A 94 30.30 -16.46 18.28
CA ILE A 94 28.95 -17.04 18.28
C ILE A 94 28.96 -18.54 18.56
N ALA A 95 30.02 -19.26 18.18
CA ALA A 95 30.12 -20.70 18.32
C ALA A 95 31.55 -21.16 18.57
N LEU A 96 31.67 -22.30 19.25
CA LEU A 96 32.94 -22.99 19.47
C LEU A 96 32.93 -24.33 18.72
N VAL A 97 33.98 -24.59 17.95
CA VAL A 97 34.12 -25.82 17.15
C VAL A 97 35.38 -26.56 17.56
N ASP A 98 35.28 -27.88 17.69
CA ASP A 98 36.42 -28.75 17.96
C ASP A 98 37.13 -29.10 16.66
N ARG A 99 38.31 -28.52 16.46
CA ARG A 99 39.24 -28.91 15.40
C ARG A 99 40.14 -30.00 15.97
N SER A 100 39.71 -31.26 15.93
CA SER A 100 40.52 -32.36 16.47
C SER A 100 41.75 -32.62 15.60
N ILE A 101 42.81 -31.83 15.78
CA ILE A 101 44.10 -31.96 15.08
C ILE A 101 45.05 -32.75 15.97
N LYS A 102 45.45 -33.95 15.51
CA LYS A 102 46.39 -34.81 16.25
C LYS A 102 47.74 -34.09 16.42
N GLY A 103 48.22 -34.00 17.67
CA GLY A 103 49.52 -33.42 17.99
C GLY A 103 49.54 -31.93 18.34
N MET A 104 48.38 -31.26 18.37
CA MET A 104 48.24 -29.90 18.90
C MET A 104 47.50 -29.89 20.23
N GLU A 105 47.81 -28.91 21.10
CA GLU A 105 47.01 -28.67 22.30
C GLU A 105 45.57 -28.30 21.91
N PHE A 106 44.61 -28.81 22.68
CA PHE A 106 43.19 -28.58 22.45
C PHE A 106 42.87 -27.08 22.49
N ARG A 107 42.52 -26.51 21.34
CA ARG A 107 42.10 -25.11 21.20
C ARG A 107 40.86 -25.05 20.30
N PRO A 108 39.68 -24.69 20.83
CA PRO A 108 38.47 -24.63 20.03
C PRO A 108 38.56 -23.50 19.00
N ALA A 109 38.10 -23.79 17.78
CA ALA A 109 37.82 -22.77 16.78
C ALA A 109 36.75 -21.81 17.31
N LYS A 110 37.01 -20.51 17.16
CA LYS A 110 36.02 -19.48 17.45
C LYS A 110 35.40 -19.04 16.14
N ILE A 111 34.11 -19.27 15.97
CA ILE A 111 33.35 -18.71 14.86
C ILE A 111 32.81 -17.36 15.31
N THR A 112 33.07 -16.32 14.52
CA THR A 112 32.68 -14.94 14.85
C THR A 112 31.62 -14.40 13.91
N SER A 113 30.83 -13.46 14.39
CA SER A 113 29.87 -12.74 13.55
C SER A 113 30.58 -11.81 12.54
N PRO A 114 30.22 -11.82 11.24
CA PRO A 114 30.75 -10.89 10.24
C PRO A 114 30.16 -9.47 10.36
N LEU A 115 29.01 -9.30 11.01
CA LEU A 115 28.32 -8.01 11.19
C LEU A 115 27.65 -7.86 12.56
N SER A 116 27.26 -6.64 12.91
CA SER A 116 26.45 -6.40 14.12
C SER A 116 24.97 -6.53 13.79
N GLY A 117 24.21 -7.28 14.58
CA GLY A 117 22.81 -7.53 14.33
C GLY A 117 22.18 -8.51 15.32
N THR A 118 21.09 -9.14 14.89
CA THR A 118 20.36 -10.15 15.66
C THR A 118 20.60 -11.52 15.04
N VAL A 119 20.77 -12.53 15.88
CA VAL A 119 20.85 -13.93 15.46
C VAL A 119 19.47 -14.37 14.99
N GLY A 120 19.33 -14.64 13.69
CA GLY A 120 18.08 -15.10 13.10
C GLY A 120 17.84 -16.57 13.41
N MET A 121 18.64 -17.44 12.80
CA MET A 121 18.50 -18.89 12.90
C MET A 121 19.85 -19.55 13.16
N LEU A 122 19.86 -20.62 13.96
CA LEU A 122 21.00 -21.50 14.19
C LEU A 122 20.73 -22.85 13.53
N PHE A 123 21.61 -23.30 12.64
CA PHE A 123 21.32 -24.47 11.79
C PHE A 123 21.80 -25.81 12.36
N LEU A 124 22.70 -25.80 13.34
CA LEU A 124 23.42 -27.01 13.78
C LEU A 124 23.20 -27.32 15.24
N ASP A 125 22.94 -28.57 15.57
CA ASP A 125 22.90 -29.01 16.96
C ASP A 125 24.30 -29.23 17.55
N ARG A 126 24.39 -29.22 18.87
CA ARG A 126 25.62 -29.57 19.58
C ARG A 126 26.08 -30.98 19.17
N GLY A 127 27.35 -31.09 18.80
CA GLY A 127 27.96 -32.33 18.32
C GLY A 127 27.84 -32.54 16.81
N ALA A 128 27.06 -31.72 16.11
CA ALA A 128 26.94 -31.78 14.65
C ALA A 128 28.28 -31.49 13.97
N MET A 129 28.44 -32.05 12.78
CA MET A 129 29.62 -31.84 11.95
C MET A 129 29.55 -30.46 11.30
N VAL A 130 30.65 -29.73 11.40
CA VAL A 130 30.86 -28.39 10.85
C VAL A 130 31.81 -28.51 9.67
N ALA A 131 31.46 -27.90 8.54
CA ALA A 131 32.28 -27.87 7.33
C ALA A 131 32.02 -26.57 6.53
N PRO A 132 32.96 -26.08 5.69
CA PRO A 132 32.87 -24.75 5.05
C PRO A 132 31.61 -24.44 4.25
N GLN A 133 30.90 -25.47 3.77
CA GLN A 133 29.65 -25.33 3.01
C GLN A 133 28.39 -25.40 3.88
N ILE A 134 28.51 -25.81 5.13
CA ILE A 134 27.40 -25.98 6.06
C ILE A 134 27.20 -24.67 6.82
N PRO A 135 26.02 -24.02 6.72
CA PRO A 135 25.76 -22.78 7.42
C PRO A 135 25.66 -23.04 8.93
N ILE A 136 26.16 -22.10 9.74
CA ILE A 136 26.13 -22.21 11.20
C ILE A 136 25.04 -21.34 11.81
N ALA A 137 24.93 -20.11 11.32
CA ALA A 137 23.97 -19.13 11.83
C ALA A 137 23.62 -18.10 10.75
N VAL A 138 22.42 -17.53 10.82
CA VAL A 138 22.06 -16.30 10.09
C VAL A 138 22.16 -15.13 11.05
N ILE A 139 22.79 -14.04 10.61
CA ILE A 139 22.84 -12.80 11.37
C ILE A 139 22.26 -11.69 10.50
N ALA A 140 21.22 -11.03 11.01
CA ALA A 140 20.49 -10.00 10.29
C ALA A 140 20.50 -8.69 11.07
N ASN A 141 20.77 -7.59 10.39
CA ASN A 141 20.55 -6.25 10.93
C ASN A 141 19.08 -5.88 10.73
N ILE A 142 18.33 -5.81 11.83
CA ILE A 142 16.91 -5.48 11.86
C ILE A 142 16.65 -4.00 12.21
N ASP A 143 17.68 -3.20 12.45
CA ASP A 143 17.54 -1.76 12.71
C ASP A 143 17.03 -1.02 11.46
N LYS A 144 17.37 -1.55 10.28
CA LYS A 144 16.88 -1.08 8.99
C LYS A 144 16.19 -2.23 8.27
N ILE A 145 14.88 -2.08 8.09
CA ILE A 145 14.07 -3.01 7.33
C ILE A 145 13.73 -2.41 5.96
N LYS A 146 13.62 -3.26 4.96
CA LYS A 146 13.12 -2.92 3.63
C LYS A 146 11.94 -3.83 3.30
N ILE A 147 11.04 -3.34 2.47
CA ILE A 147 9.94 -4.16 1.95
C ILE A 147 10.18 -4.42 0.48
N LYS A 148 10.10 -5.69 0.10
CA LYS A 148 10.18 -6.12 -1.29
C LYS A 148 8.78 -6.43 -1.79
N ILE A 149 8.31 -5.63 -2.74
CA ILE A 149 7.02 -5.81 -3.42
C ILE A 149 7.24 -6.20 -4.88
N GLY A 150 6.42 -7.11 -5.38
CA GLY A 150 6.32 -7.40 -6.81
C GLY A 150 5.28 -6.47 -7.43
N VAL A 151 5.70 -5.65 -8.40
CA VAL A 151 4.82 -4.73 -9.13
C VAL A 151 4.62 -5.28 -10.54
N ILE A 152 3.37 -5.29 -11.00
CA ILE A 152 3.04 -5.73 -12.36
C ILE A 152 3.49 -4.69 -13.39
N GLU A 153 3.92 -5.14 -14.58
CA GLU A 153 4.52 -4.27 -15.60
C GLU A 153 3.63 -3.08 -15.99
N ARG A 154 2.32 -3.30 -16.09
CA ARG A 154 1.34 -2.26 -16.46
C ARG A 154 1.29 -1.09 -15.48
N ASP A 155 1.69 -1.31 -14.23
CA ASP A 155 1.71 -0.29 -13.19
C ASP A 155 3.08 0.33 -12.99
N LEU A 156 4.14 -0.22 -13.60
CA LEU A 156 5.50 0.28 -13.46
C LEU A 156 5.65 1.74 -13.91
N SER A 157 4.88 2.17 -14.92
CA SER A 157 4.85 3.56 -15.40
C SER A 157 4.30 4.56 -14.38
N LYS A 158 3.54 4.10 -13.39
CA LYS A 158 2.96 4.93 -12.32
C LYS A 158 3.88 5.03 -11.11
N VAL A 159 4.85 4.12 -10.99
CA VAL A 159 5.71 3.97 -9.81
C VAL A 159 7.02 4.72 -10.01
N HIS A 160 7.34 5.60 -9.06
CA HIS A 160 8.51 6.48 -9.13
C HIS A 160 9.28 6.50 -7.80
N LYS A 161 10.61 6.56 -7.89
CA LYS A 161 11.48 6.65 -6.71
C LYS A 161 11.10 7.86 -5.86
N GLY A 162 11.01 7.65 -4.55
CA GLY A 162 10.65 8.69 -3.57
C GLY A 162 9.16 8.77 -3.25
N GLN A 163 8.29 8.04 -3.96
CA GLN A 163 6.86 7.97 -3.61
C GLN A 163 6.64 7.50 -2.18
N SER A 164 5.68 8.14 -1.50
CA SER A 164 5.23 7.73 -0.18
C SER A 164 4.40 6.46 -0.29
N ALA A 165 4.67 5.50 0.60
CA ALA A 165 3.91 4.27 0.71
C ALA A 165 3.42 4.12 2.15
N VAL A 166 2.18 3.66 2.29
CA VAL A 166 1.61 3.26 3.58
C VAL A 166 1.55 1.75 3.60
N MET A 167 2.14 1.14 4.62
CA MET A 167 2.18 -0.30 4.80
C MET A 167 1.46 -0.67 6.10
N THR A 168 0.81 -1.82 6.05
CA THR A 168 0.16 -2.47 7.19
C THR A 168 0.73 -3.88 7.31
N VAL A 169 0.78 -4.41 8.53
CA VAL A 169 1.35 -5.72 8.80
C VAL A 169 0.39 -6.50 9.68
N ASP A 170 0.27 -7.80 9.43
CA ASP A 170 -0.69 -8.66 10.14
C ASP A 170 -0.41 -8.71 11.65
N ALA A 171 0.86 -8.59 12.04
CA ALA A 171 1.27 -8.55 13.44
C ALA A 171 0.75 -7.32 14.22
N TYR A 172 0.44 -6.23 13.50
CA TYR A 172 -0.06 -4.98 14.09
C TYR A 172 -1.11 -4.34 13.16
N PRO A 173 -2.34 -4.89 13.09
CA PRO A 173 -3.37 -4.44 12.15
C PRO A 173 -3.74 -2.96 12.29
N ASP A 174 -3.73 -2.45 13.52
CA ASP A 174 -4.08 -1.06 13.84
C ASP A 174 -2.94 -0.06 13.57
N LYS A 175 -1.73 -0.54 13.25
CA LYS A 175 -0.58 0.32 13.01
C LYS A 175 -0.30 0.47 11.52
N LYS A 176 -0.35 1.73 11.06
CA LYS A 176 0.11 2.13 9.74
C LYS A 176 1.55 2.60 9.84
N PHE A 177 2.42 1.99 9.04
CA PHE A 177 3.80 2.45 8.91
C PHE A 177 3.93 3.24 7.62
N GLN A 178 4.69 4.33 7.68
CA GLN A 178 4.98 5.16 6.51
C GLN A 178 6.38 4.81 6.01
N GLY A 179 6.50 4.61 4.70
CA GLY A 179 7.76 4.35 4.03
C GLY A 179 7.89 5.18 2.76
N LYS A 180 9.07 5.12 2.16
CA LYS A 180 9.33 5.70 0.85
C LYS A 180 9.86 4.64 -0.09
N LEU A 181 9.49 4.73 -1.36
CA LEU A 181 10.05 3.88 -2.39
C LEU A 181 11.52 4.24 -2.63
N LEU A 182 12.44 3.42 -2.11
CA LEU A 182 13.88 3.66 -2.20
C LEU A 182 14.45 3.35 -3.58
N GLN A 183 14.00 2.24 -4.18
CA GLN A 183 14.56 1.72 -5.42
C GLN A 183 13.53 0.88 -6.18
N ILE A 184 13.62 0.96 -7.50
CA ILE A 184 12.93 0.08 -8.44
C ILE A 184 13.99 -0.85 -9.03
N SER A 185 13.72 -2.16 -9.05
CA SER A 185 14.63 -3.12 -9.67
C SER A 185 14.71 -2.88 -11.18
N PRO A 186 15.91 -2.79 -11.79
CA PRO A 186 16.03 -2.71 -13.24
C PRO A 186 15.73 -4.05 -13.92
N PHE A 187 15.73 -5.16 -13.17
CA PHE A 187 15.43 -6.48 -13.69
C PHE A 187 13.93 -6.75 -13.60
N VAL A 188 13.32 -6.95 -14.76
CA VAL A 188 11.95 -7.48 -14.90
C VAL A 188 12.03 -9.00 -14.86
N ASN A 189 11.22 -9.62 -14.01
CA ASN A 189 11.07 -11.07 -14.04
C ASN A 189 10.08 -11.42 -15.15
N PRO A 190 10.47 -12.10 -16.24
CA PRO A 190 9.60 -12.34 -17.40
C PRO A 190 8.45 -13.33 -17.11
N ILE A 191 8.38 -13.92 -15.92
CA ILE A 191 7.40 -14.96 -15.54
C ILE A 191 6.22 -14.38 -14.72
N THR A 192 6.23 -13.08 -14.38
CA THR A 192 5.20 -12.43 -13.54
C THR A 192 4.50 -11.31 -14.28
#